data_AF-A0A6I9P750-F1
#
_entry.id   AF-A0A6I9P750-F1
#
_cell.length_a   1.000
_cell.length_b   1.000
_cell.length_c   1.000
_cell.angle_alpha   90.00
_cell.angle_beta   90.00
_cell.angle_gamma   90.00
#
_symmetry.space_group_name_H-M   'P 1'
#
loop_
_entity.id
_entity.type
_entity.pdbx_description
1 polymer ?
#
loop_
_entity_poly.entity_id
_entity_poly.type
_entity_poly.pdbx_seq_one_letter_code
_entity_poly.pdbx_strand_id
1 'polypeptide(L)'
;ILHRDMKAANVLITRDGVLKLADFGLARAFSLAKNSQGNRYTNRVVTLWYRPPELLLGERDYGPPIDLWGAGCIMAEMWTRSPIMQGNTEQHQLTLISQLCGSITAE
;
A
#
# COMPACT_ATOMS: atom_id res chain seq x y z
N ILE A 1 -10.78 9.59 -0.05
CA ILE A 1 -9.71 9.58 0.98
C ILE A 1 -8.79 8.43 0.63
N LEU A 2 -7.47 8.63 0.73
CA LEU A 2 -6.46 7.56 0.69
C LEU A 2 -6.06 7.25 2.13
N HIS A 3 -5.98 5.98 2.50
CA HIS A 3 -5.57 5.53 3.83
C HIS A 3 -4.05 5.64 4.01
N ARG A 4 -3.27 5.16 3.04
CA ARG A 4 -1.79 5.23 2.99
C ARG A 4 -1.06 4.51 4.14
N ASP A 5 -1.73 3.61 4.86
CA ASP A 5 -1.11 2.69 5.83
C ASP A 5 -1.96 1.41 6.00
N MET A 6 -2.38 0.84 4.88
CA MET A 6 -3.08 -0.45 4.89
C MET A 6 -2.12 -1.55 5.35
N LYS A 7 -2.42 -2.17 6.49
CA LYS A 7 -1.70 -3.32 7.06
C LYS A 7 -2.65 -4.16 7.92
N ALA A 8 -2.32 -5.43 8.15
CA ALA A 8 -3.18 -6.34 8.89
C ALA A 8 -3.53 -5.82 10.30
N ALA A 9 -2.57 -5.18 10.98
CA ALA A 9 -2.78 -4.57 12.30
C ALA A 9 -3.81 -3.43 12.33
N ASN A 10 -4.08 -2.79 11.18
CA ASN A 10 -5.08 -1.71 11.06
C ASN A 10 -6.46 -2.23 10.61
N VAL A 11 -6.61 -3.56 10.44
CA VAL A 11 -7.87 -4.22 10.13
C VAL A 11 -8.42 -4.84 11.42
N LEU A 12 -9.31 -4.11 12.08
CA LEU A 12 -9.92 -4.55 13.34
C LEU A 12 -11.17 -5.39 13.04
N ILE A 13 -11.44 -6.38 13.90
CA ILE A 13 -12.63 -7.23 13.80
C ILE A 13 -13.38 -7.13 15.13
N THR A 14 -14.66 -6.76 15.08
CA THR A 14 -15.51 -6.75 16.28
C THR A 14 -15.89 -8.18 16.70
N ARG A 15 -16.41 -8.34 17.92
CA ARG A 15 -16.93 -9.64 18.40
C ARG A 15 -17.99 -10.22 17.45
N ASP A 16 -18.77 -9.37 16.79
CA ASP A 16 -19.82 -9.77 15.85
C ASP A 16 -19.29 -10.06 14.43
N GLY A 17 -17.97 -10.09 14.24
CA GLY A 17 -17.34 -10.37 12.95
C GLY A 17 -17.33 -9.20 11.98
N VAL A 18 -17.59 -7.97 12.44
CA VAL A 18 -17.57 -6.79 11.57
C VAL A 18 -16.14 -6.27 11.43
N LEU A 19 -15.67 -6.22 10.18
CA LEU A 19 -14.38 -5.61 9.84
C LEU A 19 -14.48 -4.08 9.87
N LYS A 20 -13.50 -3.44 10.53
CA LYS A 20 -13.36 -1.99 10.61
C LYS A 20 -11.91 -1.59 10.34
N LEU A 21 -11.71 -0.63 9.45
CA LEU A 21 -10.40 -0.02 9.24
C LEU A 21 -10.13 1.00 10.35
N ALA A 22 -8.88 1.04 10.80
CA ALA A 22 -8.40 1.94 11.84
C ALA A 22 -7.14 2.67 11.40
N ASP A 23 -6.71 3.66 12.20
CA ASP A 23 -5.49 4.45 11.98
C ASP A 23 -5.44 5.24 10.66
N PHE A 24 -6.27 6.29 10.60
CA PHE A 24 -6.27 7.27 9.52
C PHE A 24 -5.23 8.39 9.74
N GLY A 25 -4.23 8.21 10.62
CA GLY A 25 -3.24 9.25 10.93
C GLY A 25 -2.41 9.66 9.70
N LEU A 26 -2.17 8.71 8.78
CA LEU A 26 -1.53 8.96 7.51
C LEU A 26 -2.51 9.23 6.37
N ALA A 27 -3.82 9.28 6.59
CA ALA A 27 -4.79 9.45 5.51
C ALA A 27 -4.73 10.84 4.87
N ARG A 28 -5.09 10.95 3.59
CA ARG A 28 -5.20 12.22 2.85
C ARG A 28 -6.46 12.29 1.99
N ALA A 29 -6.97 13.50 1.79
CA ALA A 29 -7.96 13.76 0.74
C ALA A 29 -7.31 13.53 -0.63
N PHE A 30 -8.02 12.82 -1.50
CA PHE A 30 -7.63 12.64 -2.90
C PHE A 30 -8.61 13.43 -3.76
N SER A 31 -8.06 14.31 -4.59
CA SER A 31 -8.85 15.09 -5.55
C SER A 31 -8.79 14.44 -6.91
N LEU A 32 -9.96 14.21 -7.51
CA LEU A 32 -10.12 13.83 -8.92
C LEU A 32 -10.02 15.05 -9.85
N ALA A 33 -10.05 16.27 -9.32
CA ALA A 33 -10.03 17.48 -10.12
C ALA A 33 -8.65 17.64 -10.77
N LYS A 34 -8.57 17.30 -12.06
CA LYS A 34 -7.44 17.52 -12.98
C LYS A 34 -7.17 19.01 -13.26
N ASN A 35 -7.27 19.89 -12.26
CA ASN A 35 -6.93 21.29 -12.42
C ASN A 35 -5.39 21.43 -12.37
N SER A 36 -4.72 20.89 -13.40
CA SER A 36 -3.33 21.10 -13.82
C SER A 36 -2.19 20.95 -12.79
N GLN A 37 -2.48 20.64 -11.52
CA GLN A 37 -1.49 20.34 -10.50
C GLN A 37 -1.74 18.92 -10.00
N GLY A 38 -0.87 17.98 -10.40
CA GLY A 38 -0.89 16.61 -9.90
C GLY A 38 -0.86 16.59 -8.37
N ASN A 39 -1.41 15.52 -7.79
CA ASN A 39 -1.49 15.44 -6.34
C ASN A 39 -0.10 15.16 -5.78
N ARG A 40 0.68 16.20 -5.42
CA ARG A 40 2.04 16.03 -4.90
C ARG A 40 2.04 15.55 -3.46
N TYR A 41 2.06 14.25 -3.26
CA TYR A 41 2.17 13.64 -1.94
C TYR A 41 3.60 13.18 -1.59
N THR A 42 3.83 12.93 -0.30
CA THR A 42 5.05 12.28 0.21
C THR A 42 5.05 10.79 -0.14
N ASN A 43 6.15 10.27 -0.68
CA ASN A 43 6.28 8.87 -1.11
C ASN A 43 6.75 7.91 0.00
N ARG A 44 7.39 8.41 1.07
CA ARG A 44 7.72 7.65 2.30
C ARG A 44 6.52 7.45 3.22
N VAL A 45 5.46 6.86 2.67
CA VAL A 45 4.25 6.45 3.41
C VAL A 45 4.04 4.95 3.21
N VAL A 46 3.09 4.37 3.94
CA VAL A 46 2.84 2.92 4.01
C VAL A 46 3.99 2.15 4.68
N THR A 47 3.63 1.23 5.57
CA THR A 47 4.57 0.26 6.15
C THR A 47 5.28 -0.56 5.05
N LEU A 48 6.60 -0.75 5.12
CA LEU A 48 7.44 -1.25 4.02
C LEU A 48 6.91 -2.54 3.36
N TRP A 49 6.44 -3.52 4.14
CA TRP A 49 5.95 -4.81 3.64
C TRP A 49 4.67 -4.72 2.80
N TYR A 50 3.91 -3.63 2.99
CA TYR A 50 2.66 -3.35 2.29
C TYR A 50 2.82 -2.21 1.28
N ARG A 51 4.05 -1.70 1.08
CA ARG A 51 4.30 -0.55 0.20
C ARG A 51 4.32 -1.00 -1.26
N PRO A 52 3.55 -0.34 -2.14
CA PRO A 52 3.50 -0.68 -3.56
C PRO A 52 4.76 -0.24 -4.32
N PRO A 53 5.04 -0.85 -5.49
CA PRO A 53 6.23 -0.55 -6.29
C PRO A 53 6.34 0.91 -6.70
N GLU A 54 5.24 1.59 -7.06
CA GLU A 54 5.28 3.01 -7.46
C GLU A 54 5.79 3.93 -6.35
N LEU A 55 5.43 3.66 -5.08
CA LEU A 55 5.95 4.44 -3.95
C LEU A 55 7.42 4.14 -3.68
N LEU A 56 7.85 2.89 -3.87
CA LEU A 56 9.26 2.47 -3.76
C LEU A 56 10.13 3.06 -4.87
N LEU A 57 9.57 3.25 -6.07
CA LEU A 57 10.20 3.92 -7.21
C LEU A 57 10.14 5.46 -7.11
N GLY A 58 9.45 5.97 -6.10
CA GLY A 58 9.47 7.36 -5.72
C GLY A 58 8.35 8.21 -6.33
N GLU A 59 7.32 7.59 -6.90
CA GLU A 59 6.14 8.27 -7.44
C GLU A 59 5.50 9.18 -6.39
N ARG A 60 5.14 10.39 -6.82
CA ARG A 60 4.53 11.41 -5.95
C ARG A 60 3.11 11.74 -6.34
N ASP A 61 2.71 11.45 -7.57
CA ASP A 61 1.34 11.58 -8.07
C ASP A 61 0.65 10.21 -8.08
N TYR A 62 0.27 9.76 -6.88
CA TYR A 62 -0.38 8.48 -6.66
C TYR A 62 -1.82 8.65 -6.20
N GLY A 63 -2.62 7.59 -6.39
CA GLY A 63 -4.05 7.61 -6.12
C GLY A 63 -4.55 6.38 -5.36
N PRO A 64 -5.85 6.06 -5.45
CA PRO A 64 -6.47 4.90 -4.81
C PRO A 64 -5.77 3.53 -4.99
N PRO A 65 -5.06 3.24 -6.10
CA PRO A 65 -4.38 1.94 -6.27
C PRO A 65 -3.39 1.56 -5.16
N ILE A 66 -2.79 2.54 -4.46
CA ILE A 66 -1.84 2.23 -3.37
C ILE A 66 -2.52 1.49 -2.20
N ASP A 67 -3.79 1.82 -1.92
CA ASP A 67 -4.54 1.16 -0.84
C ASP A 67 -5.01 -0.23 -1.29
N LEU A 68 -5.28 -0.40 -2.59
CA LEU A 68 -5.64 -1.68 -3.19
C LEU A 68 -4.48 -2.68 -3.14
N TRP A 69 -3.25 -2.20 -3.38
CA TRP A 69 -2.04 -3.01 -3.20
C TRP A 69 -1.89 -3.53 -1.77
N GLY A 70 -2.05 -2.64 -0.79
CA GLY A 70 -2.00 -3.00 0.63
C GLY A 70 -3.09 -4.01 0.99
N ALA A 71 -4.32 -3.84 0.47
CA ALA A 71 -5.40 -4.81 0.65
C ALA A 71 -5.07 -6.19 0.05
N GLY A 72 -4.41 -6.22 -1.13
CA GLY A 72 -3.92 -7.46 -1.74
C GLY A 72 -2.88 -8.16 -0.88
N CYS A 73 -1.94 -7.42 -0.30
CA CYS A 73 -0.95 -7.96 0.64
C CYS A 73 -1.62 -8.54 1.90
N ILE A 74 -2.62 -7.86 2.47
CA ILE A 74 -3.38 -8.34 3.63
C ILE A 74 -4.16 -9.61 3.28
N MET A 75 -4.80 -9.66 2.10
CA MET A 75 -5.53 -10.84 1.63
C MET A 75 -4.61 -12.05 1.49
N ALA A 76 -3.44 -11.85 0.87
CA ALA A 76 -2.43 -12.90 0.75
C ALA A 76 -1.93 -13.36 2.12
N GLU A 77 -1.63 -12.43 3.03
CA GLU A 77 -1.20 -12.74 4.40
C GLU A 77 -2.24 -13.54 5.20
N MET A 78 -3.53 -13.24 5.05
CA MET A 78 -4.60 -14.03 5.67
C MET A 78 -4.62 -15.47 5.15
N TRP A 79 -4.35 -15.66 3.85
CA TRP A 79 -4.29 -16.97 3.22
C TRP A 79 -3.06 -17.78 3.64
N THR A 80 -1.88 -17.15 3.64
CA THR A 80 -0.60 -17.79 3.95
C THR A 80 -0.27 -17.83 5.44
N ARG A 81 -1.02 -17.10 6.27
CA ARG A 81 -0.76 -16.86 7.71
C ARG A 81 0.58 -16.19 8.00
N SER A 82 1.21 -15.58 6.99
CA SER A 82 2.49 -14.89 7.10
C SER A 82 2.59 -13.77 6.06
N PRO A 83 3.14 -12.59 6.37
CA PRO A 83 3.29 -11.50 5.40
C PRO A 83 4.03 -11.99 4.14
N ILE A 84 3.46 -11.73 2.96
CA ILE A 84 3.92 -12.30 1.69
C ILE A 84 5.27 -11.72 1.21
N MET A 85 5.62 -10.49 1.61
CA MET A 85 6.87 -9.83 1.22
C MET A 85 7.45 -9.07 2.42
N GLN A 86 8.54 -9.58 2.99
CA GLN A 86 9.17 -9.08 4.21
C GLN A 86 10.54 -8.46 3.93
N GLY A 87 10.58 -7.45 3.05
CA GLY A 87 11.80 -6.72 2.76
C GLY A 87 12.33 -5.97 3.98
N ASN A 88 13.65 -5.97 4.15
CA ASN A 88 14.37 -5.22 5.19
C ASN A 88 14.88 -3.86 4.69
N THR A 89 14.90 -3.65 3.38
CA THR A 89 15.24 -2.39 2.70
C THR A 89 14.27 -2.17 1.53
N GLU A 90 14.17 -0.94 1.03
CA GLU A 90 13.33 -0.63 -0.15
C GLU A 90 13.79 -1.42 -1.39
N GLN A 91 15.10 -1.60 -1.55
CA GLN A 91 15.67 -2.40 -2.65
C GLN A 91 15.30 -3.89 -2.51
N HIS A 92 15.42 -4.46 -1.31
CA HIS A 92 15.02 -5.85 -1.09
C HIS A 92 13.51 -6.03 -1.28
N GLN A 93 12.68 -5.08 -0.83
CA GLN A 93 11.24 -5.11 -1.06
C GLN A 93 10.92 -5.12 -2.56
N LEU A 94 11.59 -4.28 -3.37
CA LEU A 94 11.45 -4.29 -4.82
C LEU A 94 11.85 -5.63 -5.44
N THR A 95 12.92 -6.26 -4.95
CA THR A 95 13.32 -7.60 -5.40
C THR A 95 12.26 -8.65 -5.11
N LEU A 96 11.67 -8.65 -3.91
CA LEU A 96 10.59 -9.58 -3.54
C LEU A 96 9.34 -9.36 -4.40
N ILE A 97 8.96 -8.10 -4.64
CA ILE A 97 7.86 -7.75 -5.54
C ILE A 97 8.12 -8.31 -6.93
N SER A 98 9.33 -8.11 -7.47
CA SER A 98 9.67 -8.57 -8.80
C SER A 98 9.69 -10.11 -8.92
N GLN A 99 10.09 -10.82 -7.86
CA GLN A 99 10.05 -12.28 -7.82
C GLN A 99 8.61 -12.82 -7.79
N LEU A 100 7.70 -12.12 -7.12
CA LEU A 100 6.30 -12.52 -6.98
C LEU A 100 5.46 -12.15 -8.22
N CYS A 101 5.61 -10.93 -8.72
CA CYS A 101 4.75 -10.33 -9.75
C CYS A 101 5.38 -10.29 -11.14
N GLY A 102 6.68 -10.61 -11.28
CA GLY A 102 7.44 -10.47 -12.51
C GLY A 102 8.27 -9.18 -12.57
N SER A 103 9.08 -9.02 -13.63
CA SER A 103 9.93 -7.85 -13.82
C SER A 103 9.11 -6.56 -14.00
N ILE A 104 9.53 -5.48 -13.34
CA ILE A 104 8.95 -4.15 -13.58
C ILE A 104 9.44 -3.65 -14.94
N THR A 105 8.52 -3.54 -15.91
CA THR A 105 8.80 -3.02 -17.26
C THR A 105 8.25 -1.61 -17.40
N ALA A 106 8.89 -0.80 -18.26
CA ALA A 106 8.26 0.45 -18.71
C ALA A 106 7.06 0.10 -19.60
N GLU A 107 5.91 0.73 -19.36
CA GLU A 107 4.78 0.72 -20.30
C GLU A 107 5.11 1.49 -21.59
#